data_AF-A0A446CIC3-F1
#
_entry.id   AF-A0A446CIC3-F1
#
_cell.length_a   1.000
_cell.length_b   1.000
_cell.length_c   1.000
_cell.angle_alpha   90.00
_cell.angle_beta   90.00
_cell.angle_gamma   90.00
#
_symmetry.space_group_name_H-M   'P 1'
#
loop_
_entity.id
_entity.type
_entity.pdbx_description
1 polymer ?
#
loop_
_entity_poly.entity_id
_entity_poly.type
_entity_poly.pdbx_seq_one_letter_code
_entity_poly.pdbx_strand_id
1 'polypeptide(L)' 'MPGSNWICGTKPPHRQGFYETEFNTGETEVTMYSILGWMPPAHRGYVVRWRPLEPAVEQAEIERYLYYRREGRGHS' A
#
# COMPACT_ATOMS: atom_id res chain seq x y z
N MET A 1 -9.26 -16.65 -17.42
CA MET A 1 -9.30 -15.80 -16.21
C MET A 1 -8.18 -14.80 -16.37
N PRO A 2 -8.44 -13.49 -16.56
CA PRO A 2 -7.39 -12.54 -16.90
C PRO A 2 -6.33 -12.53 -15.79
N GLY A 3 -5.07 -12.71 -16.20
CA GLY A 3 -3.92 -13.05 -15.36
C GLY A 3 -3.77 -12.13 -14.16
N SER A 4 -3.90 -12.73 -12.98
CA SER A 4 -3.78 -12.04 -11.71
C SER A 4 -2.34 -11.55 -11.51
N ASN A 5 -2.08 -10.25 -11.74
CA ASN A 5 -0.84 -9.54 -11.43
C ASN A 5 -0.50 -9.48 -9.92
N TRP A 6 -1.07 -10.39 -9.14
CA TRP A 6 -0.93 -10.47 -7.70
C TRP A 6 0.31 -11.29 -7.33
N ILE A 7 1.11 -10.73 -6.44
CA ILE A 7 2.33 -11.28 -5.89
C ILE A 7 2.05 -11.69 -4.44
N CYS A 8 2.64 -12.80 -3.99
CA CYS A 8 2.45 -13.31 -2.63
C CYS A 8 2.89 -12.29 -1.56
N GLY A 9 2.07 -12.11 -0.53
CA GLY A 9 2.29 -11.15 0.58
C GLY A 9 3.56 -11.40 1.39
N THR A 10 4.10 -12.62 1.33
CA THR A 10 5.40 -12.97 1.95
C THR A 10 6.60 -12.46 1.15
N LYS A 11 6.41 -12.08 -0.12
CA LYS A 11 7.45 -11.47 -0.95
C LYS A 11 7.36 -9.96 -0.81
N PRO A 12 8.40 -9.28 -0.29
CA PRO A 12 8.40 -7.83 -0.25
C PRO A 12 8.51 -7.25 -1.68
N PRO A 13 7.89 -6.09 -1.95
CA PRO A 13 8.12 -5.39 -3.20
C PRO A 13 9.56 -4.86 -3.28
N HIS A 14 10.04 -4.69 -4.52
CA HIS A 14 11.41 -4.24 -4.78
C HIS A 14 11.67 -2.76 -4.48
N ARG A 15 10.61 -1.97 -4.31
CA ARG A 15 10.69 -0.53 -4.03
C ARG A 15 9.64 -0.10 -3.02
N GLN A 16 9.94 0.98 -2.31
CA GLN A 16 8.94 1.72 -1.56
C GLN A 16 7.90 2.32 -2.51
N GLY A 17 6.64 2.31 -2.10
CA GLY A 17 5.54 2.78 -2.93
C GLY A 17 4.17 2.40 -2.37
N PHE A 18 3.13 2.71 -3.14
CA PHE A 18 1.76 2.30 -2.83
C PHE A 18 1.37 1.11 -3.70
N TYR A 19 0.72 0.14 -3.06
CA TYR A 19 0.33 -1.12 -3.68
C TYR A 19 -1.11 -1.44 -3.31
N GLU A 20 -1.84 -2.03 -4.25
CA GLU A 20 -3.09 -2.66 -3.91
C GLU A 20 -2.78 -3.96 -3.17
N THR A 21 -3.39 -4.13 -2.01
CA THR A 21 -3.03 -5.13 -1.02
C THR A 21 -4.29 -5.83 -0.56
N GLU A 22 -4.29 -7.16 -0.63
CA GLU A 22 -5.36 -8.00 -0.08
C GLU A 22 -4.94 -8.54 1.27
N PHE A 23 -5.82 -8.37 2.24
CA PHE A 23 -5.66 -8.87 3.60
C PHE A 23 -6.34 -10.22 3.79
N ASN A 24 -5.95 -10.93 4.84
CA ASN A 24 -6.56 -12.21 5.21
C ASN A 24 -8.04 -12.11 5.63
N THR A 25 -8.54 -10.90 5.82
CA THR A 25 -9.96 -10.59 6.03
C THR A 25 -10.78 -10.68 4.74
N GLY A 26 -10.12 -10.77 3.57
CA GLY A 26 -10.76 -10.69 2.25
C GLY A 26 -10.93 -9.25 1.74
N GLU A 27 -10.55 -8.25 2.54
CA GLU A 27 -10.57 -6.85 2.13
C GLU A 27 -9.35 -6.51 1.26
N THR A 28 -9.56 -5.60 0.30
CA THR A 28 -8.51 -5.10 -0.59
C THR A 28 -8.41 -3.60 -0.49
N GLU A 29 -7.21 -3.08 -0.28
CA GLU A 29 -6.98 -1.65 -0.08
C GLU A 29 -5.63 -1.19 -0.63
N VAL A 30 -5.48 0.11 -0.84
CA VAL A 30 -4.19 0.71 -1.18
C VAL A 30 -3.37 0.95 0.08
N THR A 31 -2.22 0.30 0.18
CA THR A 31 -1.33 0.36 1.35
C THR A 31 0.09 0.73 0.92
N MET A 32 0.75 1.55 1.74
CA MET A 32 2.15 1.89 1.55
C MET A 32 3.07 0.77 2.05
N TYR A 33 4.02 0.35 1.24
CA TYR A 33 5.17 -0.45 1.69
C TYR A 33 6.36 0.46 1.95
N SER A 34 6.87 0.47 3.17
CA SER A 34 8.04 1.24 3.60
C SER A 34 9.26 0.33 3.84
N ILE A 35 10.42 0.93 4.12
CA ILE A 35 11.63 0.19 4.54
C ILE A 35 11.39 -0.61 5.83
N LEU A 36 10.50 -0.13 6.70
CA LEU A 36 10.11 -0.81 7.94
C LEU A 36 9.04 -1.89 7.71
N GLY A 37 8.65 -2.12 6.45
CA GLY A 37 7.59 -3.04 6.05
C GLY A 37 6.30 -2.31 5.68
N TRP A 38 5.23 -3.09 5.55
CA TRP A 38 3.88 -2.60 5.27
C TRP A 38 3.41 -1.63 6.36
N MET A 39 2.80 -0.50 5.96
CA MET A 39 2.25 0.51 6.87
C MET A 39 0.70 0.57 6.96
N PRO A 40 -0.05 -0.54 7.04
CA PRO A 40 -1.43 -0.51 7.52
C PRO A 40 -1.48 -0.65 9.06
N PRO A 41 -2.55 -0.16 9.71
CA PRO A 41 -2.77 -0.46 11.12
C PRO A 41 -2.85 -1.97 11.40
N ALA A 42 -2.30 -2.43 12.53
CA ALA A 42 -2.28 -3.85 12.90
C ALA A 42 -3.67 -4.53 12.94
N HIS A 43 -4.74 -3.75 13.12
CA HIS A 43 -6.12 -4.26 13.14
C HIS A 43 -6.63 -4.73 11.76
N ARG A 44 -5.94 -4.40 10.66
CA ARG A 44 -6.36 -4.80 9.30
C ARG A 44 -5.98 -6.23 8.91
N GLY A 45 -5.28 -6.93 9.81
CA GLY A 45 -4.81 -8.28 9.57
C GLY A 45 -3.48 -8.31 8.81
N TYR A 46 -3.15 -9.47 8.26
CA TYR A 46 -1.89 -9.69 7.54
C TYR A 46 -2.11 -9.70 6.03
N VAL A 47 -1.08 -9.27 5.30
CA VAL A 47 -1.08 -9.19 3.84
C VAL A 47 -0.98 -10.59 3.23
N VAL A 48 -1.96 -10.97 2.41
CA VAL A 48 -2.00 -12.24 1.69
C VAL A 48 -1.33 -12.11 0.33
N ARG A 49 -1.61 -11.02 -0.38
CA ARG A 49 -1.06 -10.72 -1.70
C ARG A 49 -1.13 -9.22 -1.99
N TRP A 50 -0.29 -8.77 -2.90
CA TRP A 50 -0.26 -7.38 -3.33
C TRP A 50 0.02 -7.28 -4.84
N ARG A 51 -0.28 -6.14 -5.44
CA ARG A 51 0.11 -5.84 -6.83
C ARG A 51 0.49 -4.37 -6.98
N PRO A 52 1.38 -4.05 -7.93
CA PRO A 52 1.66 -2.66 -8.26
C PRO A 52 0.39 -1.97 -8.77
N LEU A 53 0.22 -0.72 -8.34
CA LEU A 53 -0.80 0.17 -8.91
C LEU A 53 -0.37 0.64 -10.30
N GLU A 54 -1.34 1.14 -11.06
CA GLU A 54 -1.01 1.91 -12.25
C GLU A 54 -0.22 3.17 -11.85
N PRO A 55 0.82 3.58 -12.62
CA PRO A 55 1.69 4.69 -12.24
C PRO A 55 0.95 5.99 -11.91
N ALA A 56 -0.14 6.28 -12.65
CA ALA A 56 -0.95 7.48 -12.40
C ALA A 56 -1.72 7.41 -11.06
N VAL A 57 -2.21 6.22 -10.70
CA VAL A 57 -2.92 6.00 -9.42
C VAL A 57 -1.93 6.05 -8.25
N GLU A 58 -0.76 5.44 -8.41
CA GLU A 58 0.28 5.50 -7.38
C GLU A 58 0.72 6.94 -7.12
N GLN A 59 0.94 7.73 -8.18
CA GLN A 59 1.34 9.13 -8.07
C GLN A 59 0.29 9.95 -7.30
N ALA A 60 -1.01 9.76 -7.58
CA ALA A 60 -2.07 10.42 -6.86
C ALA A 60 -2.09 10.07 -5.35
N GLU A 61 -1.83 8.81 -5.00
CA GLU A 61 -1.75 8.37 -3.60
C GLU A 61 -0.50 8.91 -2.89
N ILE A 62 0.63 9.02 -3.60
CA ILE A 62 1.84 9.70 -3.08
C ILE A 62 1.53 11.17 -2.79
N GLU A 63 0.90 11.89 -3.71
CA GLU A 63 0.55 13.29 -3.52
C GLU A 63 -0.41 13.48 -2.35
N ARG A 64 -1.42 12.62 -2.25
CA ARG A 64 -2.37 12.60 -1.13
C ARG A 64 -1.67 12.33 0.20
N TYR A 65 -0.77 11.35 0.25
CA TYR A 65 0.02 11.05 1.45
C TYR A 65 0.93 12.21 1.86
N LEU A 66 1.61 12.84 0.90
CA LEU A 66 2.46 14.01 1.14
C LEU A 66 1.66 15.21 1.65
N TYR A 67 0.47 15.44 1.09
CA TYR A 67 -0.45 16.48 1.54
C TYR A 67 -0.83 16.27 3.02
N TYR A 68 -1.33 15.08 3.39
CA TYR A 68 -1.69 14.80 4.79
C TYR A 68 -0.49 14.87 5.73
N ARG A 69 0.69 14.44 5.29
CA ARG A 69 1.91 14.51 6.11
C ARG A 69 2.36 15.96 6.34
N ARG A 70 2.13 16.86 5.38
CA ARG A 70 2.41 18.29 5.53
C ARG A 70 1.40 18.96 6.47
N GLU A 71 0.11 18.70 6.27
CA GLU A 71 -0.98 19.23 7.10
C GLU A 71 -0.86 18.77 8.57
N GLY A 72 -0.52 17.49 8.80
CA GLY A 72 -0.32 16.94 10.13
C GLY A 72 0.91 17.46 10.89
N ARG A 73 1.83 18.17 10.23
CA ARG A 73 3.00 18.83 10.85
C ARG A 73 2.75 20.33 11.13
N GLY A 74 1.64 20.89 10.68
CA GLY A 74 1.29 22.31 10.86
C GLY A 74 0.67 22.65 12.22
N HIS A 75 0.36 21.64 13.05
CA HIS A 75 -0.03 21.82 14.45
C HIS A 75 1.11 21.33 15.35
N SER A 76 2.10 22.18 15.62
CA SER A 76 3.07 22.01 16.71
C SER A 76 3.46 23.38 17.24
#